data_AF-D2CP31-F1
#
_entry.id   AF-D2CP31-F1
#
_cell.length_a   1.000
_cell.length_b   1.000
_cell.length_c   1.000
_cell.angle_alpha   90.00
_cell.angle_beta   90.00
_cell.angle_gamma   90.00
#
_symmetry.space_group_name_H-M   'P 1'
#
loop_
_entity.id
_entity.type
_entity.pdbx_description
1 polymer ?
#
loop_
_entity_poly.entity_id
_entity_poly.type
_entity_poly.pdbx_seq_one_letter_code
_entity_poly.pdbx_strand_id
1 'polypeptide(L)'
;ITGTSQADCAVLIIDSTTGGFEAGISKDGQTREHALLAFTLGVKQMICCCNKMDATTPKYSKSRYEEIVKEVSSYLKKVGYNPDKIPFVPIS
;
A
#
# COMPACT_ATOMS: atom_id res chain seq x y z
N ILE A 1 -8.17 -15.65 -3.74
CA ILE A 1 -7.29 -15.51 -4.95
C ILE A 1 -8.11 -15.49 -6.25
N THR A 2 -9.15 -16.32 -6.41
CA THR A 2 -10.03 -16.34 -7.61
C THR A 2 -10.75 -15.02 -7.93
N GLY A 3 -10.95 -14.13 -6.94
CA GLY A 3 -11.56 -12.81 -7.17
C GLY A 3 -10.62 -11.79 -7.82
N THR A 4 -9.30 -11.93 -7.65
CA THR A 4 -8.33 -10.95 -8.15
C THR A 4 -8.01 -11.17 -9.63
N SER A 5 -8.19 -12.39 -10.17
CA SER A 5 -7.99 -12.72 -11.58
C SER A 5 -9.00 -12.10 -12.55
N GLN A 6 -10.08 -11.50 -12.04
CA GLN A 6 -11.06 -10.75 -12.83
C GLN A 6 -11.11 -9.27 -12.45
N ALA A 7 -10.23 -8.79 -11.58
CA ALA A 7 -10.27 -7.42 -11.10
C ALA A 7 -9.57 -6.48 -12.09
N ASP A 8 -10.26 -5.41 -12.49
CA ASP A 8 -9.67 -4.33 -13.29
C ASP A 8 -8.81 -3.38 -12.45
N CYS A 9 -9.12 -3.27 -11.14
CA CYS A 9 -8.45 -2.40 -10.19
C CYS A 9 -8.34 -3.07 -8.81
N ALA A 10 -7.24 -2.82 -8.11
CA ALA A 10 -7.00 -3.26 -6.75
C ALA A 10 -6.95 -2.08 -5.77
N VAL A 11 -7.53 -2.27 -4.59
CA VAL A 11 -7.37 -1.32 -3.48
C VAL A 11 -6.45 -1.96 -2.44
N LEU A 12 -5.28 -1.37 -2.22
CA LEU A 12 -4.28 -1.82 -1.25
C LEU A 12 -4.41 -1.00 0.03
N ILE A 13 -4.87 -1.63 1.10
CA ILE A 13 -4.97 -1.01 2.43
C ILE A 13 -3.63 -1.14 3.16
N ILE A 14 -3.13 -0.03 3.70
CA ILE A 14 -1.86 0.07 4.42
C ILE A 14 -2.16 0.62 5.81
N ASP A 15 -1.67 -0.07 6.85
CA ASP A 15 -1.77 0.44 8.22
C ASP A 15 -0.74 1.57 8.43
N SER A 16 -1.18 2.74 8.87
CA SER A 16 -0.31 3.91 9.08
C SER A 16 0.26 4.00 10.50
N THR A 17 -0.21 3.16 11.42
CA THR A 17 0.25 3.14 12.81
C THR A 17 1.71 2.71 12.91
N THR A 18 2.38 3.16 13.97
CA THR A 18 3.74 2.70 14.30
C THR A 18 3.70 1.22 14.70
N GLY A 19 4.54 0.41 14.08
CA GLY A 19 4.57 -1.05 14.22
C GLY A 19 3.68 -1.77 13.20
N GLY A 20 2.48 -1.25 12.93
CA GLY A 20 1.55 -1.82 11.94
C GLY A 20 2.08 -1.70 10.52
N PHE A 21 2.58 -0.52 10.15
CA PHE A 21 3.20 -0.28 8.85
C PHE A 21 4.44 -1.16 8.64
N GLU A 22 5.34 -1.17 9.64
CA GLU A 22 6.62 -1.88 9.59
C GLU A 22 6.41 -3.39 9.48
N ALA A 23 5.41 -3.94 10.18
CA ALA A 23 5.02 -5.34 10.04
C ALA A 23 4.44 -5.64 8.65
N GLY A 24 3.58 -4.78 8.12
CA GLY A 24 2.95 -4.94 6.81
C GLY A 24 3.93 -4.86 5.64
N ILE A 25 4.94 -3.99 5.73
CA ILE A 25 6.00 -3.83 4.73
C ILE A 25 7.24 -4.69 5.03
N SER A 26 7.21 -5.56 6.04
CA SER A 26 8.31 -6.49 6.31
C SER A 26 8.47 -7.53 5.19
N LYS A 27 9.53 -8.36 5.23
CA LYS A 27 9.75 -9.40 4.19
C LYS A 27 8.60 -10.40 4.12
N ASP A 28 8.05 -10.76 5.26
CA ASP A 28 6.90 -11.67 5.41
C ASP A 28 5.58 -10.90 5.56
N GLY A 29 5.59 -9.60 5.22
CA GLY A 29 4.49 -8.69 5.39
C GLY A 29 3.40 -8.88 4.32
N GLN A 30 2.15 -8.93 4.76
CA GLN A 30 0.99 -9.16 3.90
C GLN A 30 0.77 -8.06 2.85
N THR A 31 1.12 -6.80 3.15
CA THR A 31 0.98 -5.69 2.19
C THR A 31 1.87 -5.92 0.96
N ARG A 32 3.07 -6.49 1.16
CA ARG A 32 3.99 -6.84 0.07
C ARG A 32 3.46 -8.00 -0.76
N GLU A 33 3.05 -9.07 -0.08
CA GLU A 33 2.52 -10.27 -0.73
C GLU A 33 1.28 -9.94 -1.59
N HIS A 34 0.33 -9.18 -1.04
CA HIS A 34 -0.88 -8.80 -1.78
C HIS A 34 -0.58 -7.90 -2.99
N ALA A 35 0.37 -6.97 -2.89
CA ALA A 35 0.74 -6.14 -4.03
C ALA A 35 1.38 -6.95 -5.16
N LEU A 36 2.26 -7.90 -4.82
CA LEU A 36 2.88 -8.81 -5.78
C LEU A 36 1.85 -9.74 -6.43
N LEU A 37 0.94 -10.30 -5.64
CA LEU A 37 -0.13 -11.17 -6.14
C LEU A 37 -1.06 -10.42 -7.10
N ALA A 38 -1.46 -9.19 -6.75
CA ALA A 38 -2.28 -8.35 -7.63
C ALA A 38 -1.60 -8.13 -8.99
N PHE A 39 -0.27 -7.88 -8.98
CA PHE A 39 0.49 -7.67 -10.21
C PHE A 39 0.57 -8.95 -11.05
N THR A 40 0.87 -10.07 -10.40
CA THR A 40 0.99 -11.40 -11.03
C THR A 40 -0.33 -11.84 -11.67
N LEU A 41 -1.46 -11.44 -11.07
CA LEU A 41 -2.80 -11.73 -11.59
C LEU A 41 -3.27 -10.75 -12.67
N GLY A 42 -2.41 -9.82 -13.09
CA GLY A 42 -2.67 -8.91 -14.22
C GLY A 42 -3.34 -7.59 -13.86
N VAL A 43 -3.55 -7.31 -12.58
CA VAL A 43 -4.16 -6.04 -12.12
C VAL A 43 -3.13 -4.93 -12.23
N LYS A 44 -3.29 -4.06 -13.24
CA LYS A 44 -2.34 -2.97 -13.51
C LYS A 44 -2.73 -1.65 -12.84
N GLN A 45 -3.98 -1.50 -12.45
CA GLN A 45 -4.48 -0.31 -11.75
C GLN A 45 -4.57 -0.61 -10.25
N MET A 46 -3.95 0.23 -9.44
CA MET A 46 -3.96 0.09 -7.99
C MET A 46 -4.17 1.44 -7.33
N ILE A 47 -4.93 1.45 -6.23
CA ILE A 47 -5.08 2.59 -5.33
C ILE A 47 -4.51 2.19 -3.98
N CYS A 48 -3.62 3.00 -3.42
CA CYS A 48 -3.06 2.77 -2.10
C CYS A 48 -3.80 3.64 -1.07
N CYS A 49 -4.38 3.01 -0.05
CA CYS A 49 -5.09 3.69 1.02
C CYS A 49 -4.30 3.59 2.33
N CYS A 50 -3.80 4.71 2.82
CA CYS A 50 -3.13 4.80 4.11
C CYS A 50 -4.20 4.94 5.20
N ASN A 51 -4.51 3.84 5.89
CA ASN A 51 -5.57 3.74 6.88
C ASN A 51 -5.10 4.03 8.31
N LYS A 52 -6.02 4.35 9.21
CA LYS A 52 -5.78 4.70 10.62
C LYS A 52 -4.87 5.93 10.79
N MET A 53 -5.03 6.93 9.93
CA MET A 53 -4.25 8.18 10.03
C MET A 53 -4.56 8.96 11.31
N ASP A 54 -5.71 8.75 11.94
CA ASP A 54 -6.08 9.30 13.25
C ASP A 54 -5.23 8.73 14.41
N ALA A 55 -4.72 7.51 14.26
CA ALA A 55 -3.94 6.77 15.25
C ALA A 55 -2.42 6.96 15.10
N THR A 56 -1.96 7.79 14.15
CA THR A 56 -0.54 8.17 14.08
C THR A 56 -0.18 9.11 15.24
N THR A 57 1.11 9.16 15.59
CA THR A 57 1.62 10.11 16.59
C THR A 57 2.62 11.06 15.92
N PRO A 58 2.32 12.37 15.77
CA PRO A 58 1.05 13.05 16.07
C PRO A 58 -0.11 12.61 15.16
N LYS A 59 -1.37 12.87 15.55
CA LYS A 59 -2.56 12.48 14.77
C LYS A 59 -2.52 13.13 13.39
N TYR A 60 -2.89 12.38 12.35
CA TYR A 60 -2.84 12.83 10.95
C TYR A 60 -1.46 13.38 10.55
N SER A 61 -0.39 12.73 11.00
CA SER A 61 0.98 13.17 10.73
C SER A 61 1.29 13.10 9.24
N LYS A 62 1.49 14.27 8.62
CA LYS A 62 1.93 14.36 7.22
C LYS A 62 3.29 13.69 7.00
N SER A 63 4.21 13.84 7.96
CA SER A 63 5.53 13.20 7.89
C SER A 63 5.42 11.67 7.82
N ARG A 64 4.49 11.09 8.59
CA ARG A 64 4.27 9.63 8.57
C ARG A 64 3.68 9.17 7.23
N TYR A 65 2.73 9.92 6.70
CA TYR A 65 2.18 9.64 5.37
C TYR A 65 3.26 9.71 4.28
N GLU A 66 4.09 10.75 4.26
CA GLU A 66 5.17 10.90 3.27
C GLU A 66 6.21 9.76 3.35
N GLU A 67 6.54 9.31 4.57
CA GLU A 67 7.39 8.13 4.79
C GLU A 67 6.78 6.86 4.17
N ILE A 68 5.50 6.60 4.48
CA ILE A 68 4.77 5.44 3.96
C ILE A 68 4.71 5.48 2.44
N VAL A 69 4.34 6.62 1.86
CA VAL A 69 4.25 6.80 0.40
C VAL A 69 5.60 6.51 -0.24
N LYS A 70 6.71 7.01 0.32
CA LYS A 70 8.05 6.80 -0.23
C LYS A 70 8.46 5.34 -0.21
N GLU A 71 8.32 4.66 0.92
CA GLU A 71 8.68 3.25 1.08
C GLU A 71 7.81 2.33 0.22
N VAL A 72 6.50 2.55 0.22
CA VAL A 72 5.56 1.75 -0.58
C VAL A 72 5.77 2.01 -2.08
N SER A 73 6.00 3.25 -2.51
CA SER A 73 6.31 3.56 -3.91
C SER A 73 7.59 2.87 -4.38
N SER A 74 8.64 2.86 -3.54
CA SER A 74 9.88 2.15 -3.82
C SER A 74 9.66 0.65 -3.99
N TYR A 75 8.82 0.06 -3.12
CA TYR A 75 8.46 -1.35 -3.22
C TYR A 75 7.62 -1.66 -4.46
N LEU A 76 6.57 -0.88 -4.74
CA LEU A 76 5.71 -1.06 -5.91
C LEU A 76 6.49 -0.94 -7.23
N LYS A 77 7.48 -0.05 -7.29
CA LYS A 77 8.40 0.06 -8.42
C LYS A 77 9.26 -1.20 -8.61
N LYS A 78 9.69 -1.87 -7.53
CA LYS A 78 10.40 -3.16 -7.60
C LYS A 78 9.50 -4.31 -8.05
N VAL A 79 8.22 -4.28 -7.68
CA VAL A 79 7.21 -5.26 -8.12
C VAL A 79 6.94 -5.13 -9.62
N GLY A 80 6.99 -3.92 -10.16
CA GLY A 80 6.76 -3.64 -11.58
C GLY A 80 5.65 -2.62 -11.87
N TYR A 81 5.04 -2.05 -10.83
CA TYR A 81 4.07 -0.97 -10.99
C TYR A 81 4.76 0.37 -11.30
N ASN A 82 4.00 1.27 -11.94
CA ASN A 82 4.40 2.66 -12.07
C ASN A 82 3.81 3.49 -10.91
N PRO A 83 4.63 3.96 -9.93
CA PRO A 83 4.15 4.74 -8.79
C PRO A 83 3.49 6.06 -9.20
N ASP A 84 3.85 6.65 -10.35
CA ASP A 84 3.25 7.91 -10.82
C ASP A 84 1.76 7.77 -11.19
N LYS A 85 1.31 6.53 -11.44
CA LYS A 85 -0.08 6.21 -11.78
C LYS A 85 -0.89 5.68 -10.60
N ILE A 86 -0.27 5.53 -9.43
CA ILE A 86 -0.90 4.97 -8.23
C ILE A 86 -1.23 6.11 -7.27
N PRO A 87 -2.51 6.47 -7.09
CA PRO A 87 -2.89 7.46 -6.11
C PRO A 87 -2.75 6.89 -4.69
N PHE A 88 -2.17 7.70 -3.80
CA PHE A 88 -2.11 7.43 -2.37
C PHE A 88 -3.14 8.29 -1.65
N VAL A 89 -4.11 7.67 -0.99
CA VAL A 89 -5.20 8.37 -0.30
C VAL A 89 -5.08 8.16 1.20
N PRO A 90 -4.87 9.21 2.02
CA PRO A 90 -4.96 9.09 3.47
C PRO A 90 -6.43 8.95 3.89
N ILE A 91 -6.73 7.89 4.64
CA ILE A 91 -8.07 7.58 5.17
C ILE A 91 -8.00 7.26 6.66
N SER A 92 -9.15 7.30 7.32
CA SER A 92 -9.34 6.92 8.71
C SER A 92 -10.69 6.24 8.88
#